data_AF-A0A973GAS7-F1
#
_entry.id   AF-A0A973GAS7-F1
#
_cell.length_a   1.000
_cell.length_b   1.000
_cell.length_c   1.000
_cell.angle_alpha   90.00
_cell.angle_beta   90.00
_cell.angle_gamma   90.00
#
_symmetry.space_group_name_H-M   'P 1'
#
loop_
_entity.id
_entity.type
_entity.pdbx_description
1 polymer ?
#
loop_
_entity_poly.entity_id
_entity_poly.type
_entity_poly.pdbx_seq_one_letter_code
_entity_poly.pdbx_strand_id
1 'polypeptide(L)'
;MGDPVARAQDQVDDLRALLHDFRSRRARVPSLDRPTGAVGARGTWTGAAAERLHHDELSPVSQSLPRAIERAEQAIEDELTRAEHALRLAEADARESSA
;
A
#
# COMPACT_ATOMS: atom_id res chain seq x y z
N MET A 1 -0.03 -20.10 28.86
CA MET A 1 0.96 -19.79 27.80
C MET A 1 0.35 -20.28 26.50
N GLY A 2 -0.07 -19.38 25.61
CA GLY A 2 -0.70 -19.77 24.34
C GLY A 2 0.31 -20.32 23.35
N ASP A 3 -0.13 -21.27 22.53
CA ASP A 3 0.68 -21.90 21.46
C ASP A 3 1.35 -20.82 20.58
N PRO A 4 2.70 -20.80 20.49
CA PRO A 4 3.42 -19.84 19.67
C PRO A 4 3.07 -19.95 18.18
N VAL A 5 2.75 -21.15 17.69
CA VAL A 5 2.35 -21.37 16.29
C VAL A 5 0.98 -20.74 16.04
N ALA A 6 0.00 -21.00 16.92
CA ALA A 6 -1.33 -20.41 16.82
C ALA A 6 -1.29 -18.87 16.80
N ARG A 7 -0.49 -18.25 17.69
CA ARG A 7 -0.33 -16.78 17.69
C ARG A 7 0.32 -16.23 16.41
N ALA A 8 1.31 -16.93 15.88
CA ALA A 8 1.95 -16.51 14.63
C ALA A 8 1.01 -16.67 13.43
N GLN A 9 0.16 -17.71 13.43
CA GLN A 9 -0.86 -17.94 12.42
C GLN A 9 -1.93 -16.84 12.47
N ASP A 10 -2.46 -16.51 13.65
CA ASP A 10 -3.44 -15.43 13.84
C ASP A 10 -2.90 -14.09 13.28
N GLN A 11 -1.62 -13.77 13.55
CA GLN A 11 -0.99 -12.56 13.03
C GLN A 11 -0.91 -12.54 11.49
N VAL A 12 -0.58 -13.68 10.86
CA VAL A 12 -0.55 -13.78 9.39
C VAL A 12 -1.95 -13.57 8.79
N ASP A 13 -2.97 -14.16 9.41
CA ASP A 13 -4.35 -14.05 8.94
C ASP A 13 -4.90 -12.63 9.08
N ASP A 14 -4.60 -11.95 10.19
CA ASP A 14 -4.94 -10.53 10.39
C ASP A 14 -4.27 -9.63 9.33
N LEU A 15 -2.99 -9.87 9.00
CA LEU A 15 -2.27 -9.10 7.99
C LEU A 15 -2.81 -9.35 6.58
N ARG A 16 -3.19 -10.59 6.25
CA ARG A 16 -3.86 -10.92 4.98
C ARG A 16 -5.21 -10.24 4.86
N ALA A 17 -6.00 -10.25 5.93
CA ALA A 17 -7.27 -9.55 5.98
C ALA A 17 -7.09 -8.04 5.79
N LEU A 18 -6.12 -7.44 6.49
CA LEU A 18 -5.78 -6.02 6.35
C LEU A 18 -5.38 -5.67 4.91
N LEU A 19 -4.51 -6.47 4.28
CA LEU A 19 -4.07 -6.24 2.90
C LEU A 19 -5.23 -6.32 1.90
N HIS A 20 -6.12 -7.31 2.09
CA HIS A 20 -7.33 -7.44 1.26
C HIS A 20 -8.22 -6.20 1.39
N ASP A 21 -8.52 -5.79 2.63
CA ASP A 21 -9.33 -4.62 2.94
C ASP A 21 -8.71 -3.35 2.36
N PHE A 22 -7.40 -3.18 2.52
CA PHE A 22 -6.64 -2.05 2.00
C PHE A 22 -6.78 -1.95 0.48
N ARG A 23 -6.52 -3.04 -0.26
CA ARG A 23 -6.63 -3.10 -1.72
C ARG A 23 -8.05 -2.80 -2.20
N SER A 24 -9.06 -3.30 -1.48
CA SER A 24 -10.48 -3.04 -1.81
C SER A 24 -10.83 -1.54 -1.69
N ARG A 25 -10.26 -0.85 -0.70
CA ARG A 25 -10.51 0.58 -0.45
C ARG A 25 -9.66 1.46 -1.35
N ARG A 26 -8.43 1.07 -1.67
CA ARG A 26 -7.54 1.76 -2.61
C ARG A 26 -8.23 2.02 -3.94
N ALA A 27 -8.97 1.05 -4.47
CA ALA A 27 -9.71 1.17 -5.72
C ALA A 27 -10.78 2.28 -5.71
N ARG A 28 -11.17 2.77 -4.53
CA ARG A 28 -12.20 3.82 -4.35
C ARG A 28 -11.61 5.20 -4.14
N VAL A 29 -10.28 5.32 -4.05
CA VAL A 29 -9.62 6.61 -3.84
C VAL A 29 -9.69 7.44 -5.13
N PRO A 30 -10.22 8.68 -5.07
CA PRO A 30 -10.26 9.54 -6.23
C PRO A 30 -8.85 9.93 -6.69
N SER A 31 -8.59 9.86 -8.00
CA SER A 31 -7.34 10.31 -8.61
C SER A 31 -7.47 11.74 -9.13
N LEU A 32 -6.43 12.53 -8.87
CA LEU A 32 -6.26 13.87 -9.42
C LEU A 32 -5.54 13.87 -10.77
N ASP A 33 -5.09 12.71 -11.28
CA ASP A 33 -4.30 12.65 -12.51
C ASP A 33 -5.08 13.14 -13.72
N ARG A 34 -6.37 12.77 -13.82
CA ARG A 34 -7.25 13.20 -14.90
C ARG A 34 -7.50 14.72 -14.90
N PRO A 35 -7.92 15.36 -13.79
CA PRO A 35 -8.09 16.81 -13.75
C PRO A 35 -6.76 17.56 -13.91
N THR A 36 -5.65 17.05 -13.35
CA THR A 36 -4.33 17.65 -13.53
C THR A 36 -3.86 17.60 -14.98
N GLY A 37 -4.05 16.46 -15.67
CA GLY A 37 -3.72 16.29 -17.10
C GLY A 37 -4.59 17.11 -18.06
N ALA A 38 -5.72 17.64 -17.59
CA ALA A 38 -6.55 18.54 -18.39
C ALA A 38 -5.99 19.97 -18.44
N VAL A 39 -5.12 20.38 -17.50
CA VAL A 39 -4.44 21.68 -17.54
C VAL A 39 -3.35 21.64 -18.60
N GLY A 40 -3.37 22.57 -19.56
CA GLY A 40 -2.48 22.56 -20.72
C GLY A 40 -2.99 21.76 -21.93
N ALA A 41 -4.16 21.10 -21.82
CA ALA A 41 -4.77 20.42 -22.96
C ALA A 41 -5.37 21.40 -24.00
N ARG A 42 -5.50 20.94 -25.24
CA ARG A 42 -6.06 21.77 -26.32
C ARG A 42 -7.54 22.04 -26.04
N GLY A 43 -7.93 23.31 -25.94
CA GLY A 43 -9.30 23.72 -25.59
C GLY A 43 -9.54 24.04 -24.11
N THR A 44 -8.49 23.99 -23.28
CA THR A 44 -8.52 24.43 -21.87
C THR A 44 -7.57 25.61 -21.66
N TRP A 45 -7.32 25.98 -20.39
CA TRP A 45 -6.27 26.95 -20.05
C TRP A 45 -4.90 26.43 -20.52
N THR A 46 -4.20 27.25 -21.31
CA THR A 46 -2.98 26.92 -22.06
C THR A 46 -1.94 28.05 -21.97
N GLY A 47 -0.69 27.76 -22.33
CA GLY A 47 0.44 28.70 -22.31
C GLY A 47 1.39 28.49 -21.13
N ALA A 48 2.51 29.22 -21.12
CA ALA A 48 3.61 29.00 -20.16
C ALA A 48 3.20 29.11 -18.69
N ALA A 49 2.18 29.91 -18.36
CA ALA A 49 1.64 29.99 -17.00
C ALA A 49 0.88 28.71 -16.59
N ALA A 50 0.09 28.14 -17.50
CA ALA A 50 -0.62 26.88 -17.27
C ALA A 50 0.35 25.71 -17.16
N GLU A 51 1.43 25.74 -17.94
CA GLU A 51 2.47 24.71 -17.95
C GLU A 51 3.29 24.71 -16.66
N ARG A 52 3.67 25.90 -16.15
CA ARG A 52 4.28 26.04 -14.82
C ARG A 52 3.35 25.57 -13.71
N LEU A 53 2.08 25.99 -13.70
CA LEU A 53 1.12 25.52 -12.69
C LEU A 53 0.98 23.99 -12.72
N HIS A 54 0.90 23.40 -13.91
CA HIS A 54 0.82 21.95 -14.05
C HIS A 54 2.05 21.25 -13.49
N HIS A 55 3.24 21.72 -13.84
CA HIS A 55 4.49 21.07 -13.46
C HIS A 55 4.90 21.31 -12.00
N ASP A 56 4.78 22.55 -11.53
CA ASP A 56 5.31 22.98 -10.24
C ASP A 56 4.33 22.73 -9.09
N GLU A 57 3.02 22.74 -9.35
CA GLU A 57 2.00 22.62 -8.31
C GLU A 57 1.12 21.38 -8.47
N LEU A 58 0.46 21.21 -9.62
CA LEU A 58 -0.60 20.21 -9.75
C LEU A 58 -0.10 18.77 -9.90
N SER A 59 0.96 18.54 -10.67
CA SER A 59 1.53 17.21 -10.88
C SER A 59 2.17 16.63 -9.61
N PRO A 60 2.94 17.40 -8.81
CA PRO A 60 3.42 16.92 -7.51
C PRO A 60 2.28 16.56 -6.54
N VAL A 61 1.24 17.40 -6.47
CA VAL A 61 0.10 17.17 -5.58
C VAL A 61 -0.73 15.98 -6.02
N SER A 62 -0.95 15.79 -7.33
CA SER A 62 -1.72 14.65 -7.84
C SER A 62 -1.08 13.30 -7.53
N GLN A 63 0.24 13.25 -7.46
CA GLN A 63 1.01 12.04 -7.18
C GLN A 63 1.24 11.78 -5.68
N SER A 64 1.00 12.77 -4.82
CA SER A 64 1.30 12.66 -3.38
C SER A 64 0.48 11.56 -2.69
N LEU A 65 -0.82 11.52 -2.95
CA LEU A 65 -1.74 10.55 -2.37
C LEU A 65 -1.54 9.12 -2.93
N PRO A 66 -1.46 8.92 -4.26
CA PRO A 66 -1.10 7.62 -4.84
C PRO A 66 0.19 7.03 -4.25
N ARG A 67 1.27 7.82 -4.18
CA ARG A 67 2.55 7.36 -3.61
C ARG A 67 2.47 7.04 -2.12
N ALA A 68 1.65 7.77 -1.36
CA ALA A 68 1.44 7.48 0.05
C ALA A 68 0.70 6.16 0.24
N ILE A 69 -0.30 5.88 -0.61
CA ILE A 69 -1.07 4.64 -0.61
C ILE A 69 -0.20 3.45 -1.03
N GLU A 70 0.59 3.59 -2.09
CA GLU A 70 1.54 2.56 -2.53
C GLU A 70 2.54 2.21 -1.42
N ARG A 71 3.10 3.22 -0.73
CA ARG A 71 4.01 2.98 0.40
C ARG A 71 3.33 2.29 1.57
N ALA A 72 2.06 2.61 1.85
CA ALA A 72 1.31 1.94 2.91
C ALA A 72 0.99 0.48 2.56
N GLU A 73 0.66 0.18 1.30
CA GLU A 73 0.48 -1.20 0.83
C GLU A 73 1.77 -2.00 0.96
N GLN A 74 2.89 -1.43 0.49
CA GLN A 74 4.21 -2.08 0.61
C GLN A 74 4.58 -2.37 2.06
N ALA A 75 4.29 -1.45 2.98
CA ALA A 75 4.55 -1.66 4.41
C ALA A 75 3.75 -2.84 5.00
N ILE A 76 2.51 -3.04 4.55
CA ILE A 76 1.69 -4.20 4.94
C ILE A 76 2.27 -5.50 4.35
N GLU A 77 2.68 -5.48 3.08
CA GLU A 77 3.29 -6.65 2.41
C GLU A 77 4.62 -7.06 3.05
N ASP A 78 5.46 -6.09 3.42
CA ASP A 78 6.72 -6.32 4.09
C ASP A 78 6.51 -6.95 5.47
N GLU A 79 5.51 -6.45 6.23
CA GLU A 79 5.15 -7.01 7.53
C GLU A 79 4.57 -8.43 7.41
N LEU A 80 3.72 -8.68 6.40
CA LEU A 80 3.20 -10.01 6.12
C LEU A 80 4.34 -11.00 5.81
N THR A 81 5.32 -10.59 5.00
CA THR A 81 6.49 -11.40 4.69
C THR A 81 7.29 -11.74 5.96
N ARG A 82 7.46 -10.78 6.87
CA ARG A 82 8.11 -11.00 8.17
C ARG A 82 7.31 -11.97 9.05
N ALA A 83 5.99 -11.80 9.13
CA ALA A 83 5.11 -12.67 9.92
C ALA A 83 5.10 -14.11 9.40
N GLU A 84 5.05 -14.32 8.08
CA GLU A 84 5.13 -15.65 7.46
C GLU A 84 6.47 -16.33 7.70
N HIS A 85 7.57 -15.57 7.75
CA HIS A 85 8.86 -16.10 8.16
C HIS A 85 8.86 -16.51 9.64
N ALA A 86 8.31 -15.69 10.53
CA ALA A 86 8.21 -15.99 11.96
C ALA A 86 7.36 -17.24 12.23
N LEU A 87 6.24 -17.41 11.52
CA LEU A 87 5.40 -18.61 11.61
C LEU A 87 6.19 -19.87 11.22
N ARG A 88 6.91 -19.85 10.10
CA ARG A 88 7.73 -21.00 9.66
C ARG A 88 8.80 -21.39 10.69
N LEU A 89 9.39 -20.41 11.37
CA LEU A 89 10.34 -20.67 12.46
C LEU A 89 9.63 -21.32 13.66
N ALA A 90 8.49 -20.80 14.08
CA ALA A 90 7.72 -21.38 15.19
C ALA A 90 7.27 -22.82 14.90
N GLU A 91 6.87 -23.12 13.65
CA GLU A 91 6.53 -24.48 13.21
C GLU A 91 7.74 -25.43 13.18
N ALA A 92 8.94 -24.93 12.89
CA ALA A 92 10.17 -25.72 12.96
C ALA A 92 10.51 -26.06 14.42
N ASP A 93 10.52 -25.05 15.29
CA ASP A 93 10.82 -25.21 16.71
C ASP A 93 9.83 -26.15 17.42
N ALA A 94 8.54 -26.05 17.08
CA ALA A 94 7.50 -26.92 17.63
C ALA A 94 7.69 -28.39 17.19
N ARG A 95 8.11 -28.62 15.94
CA ARG A 95 8.44 -29.96 15.44
C ARG A 95 9.66 -30.53 16.15
N GLU A 96 10.72 -29.75 16.30
CA GLU A 96 11.93 -30.16 17.02
C GLU A 96 11.66 -30.46 18.50
N SER A 97 10.78 -29.70 19.15
CA SER A 97 10.40 -29.93 20.55
C SER A 97 9.47 -31.13 20.76
N SER A 98 8.84 -31.62 19.68
CA SER A 98 7.92 -32.77 19.70
C SER A 98 8.57 -34.10 19.31
N ALA A 99 9.82 -34.06 18.85
CA ALA A 99 10.64 -35.21 18.46
C ALA A 99 11.48 -35.72 19.65
#